data_AF-A0A7R9Q9N9-F1
#
_entry.id   AF-A0A7R9Q9N9-F1
#
_cell.length_a   1.000
_cell.length_b   1.000
_cell.length_c   1.000
_cell.angle_alpha   90.00
_cell.angle_beta   90.00
_cell.angle_gamma   90.00
#
_symmetry.space_group_name_H-M   'P 1'
#
loop_
_entity.id
_entity.type
_entity.pdbx_description
1 polymer ?
#
loop_
_entity_poly.entity_id
_entity_poly.type
_entity_poly.pdbx_seq_one_letter_code
_entity_poly.pdbx_strand_id
1 'polypeptide(L)'
;VVYNRCDNTHCTAPVPSKLNVHLVPHTHDDVGWLKTVDQYYYGSQSETKKAGVQYIIESVIQSLLRAEHRRFIYVETSFFWMWWREQDEDYRHQVRKLVNEGRLEFISGGWVMHDEANTHYQSIIDQMTWGHRRLQDMIGQCVVPRIGWQIDPFGHSRESAHLSAMFGFDGLFFARLDYEDQKLRSAEKRMEFIWEGSDDIVLDPTGAPVNQTYVFPIPAPVLRLKERVSEAVEELVFEASVPALGFATYILKRQDTEDSLSAPVVRTVDRDFSVQTPGFNVFFDGNGRLQELQFRDSGRTVSLRQEFAYYRSFGGNNYGPYRASGAYVFRPDRDEADVIHPSDGNYRARVVESPVLTEVHHDIKHDLSQVIRIDHRSDAIEFDYTCGPISVADMWGKEVVFRWQTNLTTGGKFYTDSNGRQTMRRRRNYRPTYNLTITQPVSGNYYPVTNWIAIRDEAAGLQLTMLNDRAQGGTGFREGQIELMVHRRILHDDGMGVKEPLNEPGVDGNGLAIRGRFWLQLATLASATELHREAANRLMMEPVMTFRRVAEEPTYYHKEHRTNYSALYSPLPRNIHLLTLEQWANRTLLLRLEHFYQWNESREWSTPVRVELRDLFREFVVYDVLETTLSA
;
A
#
# COMPACT_ATOMS: atom_id res chain seq x y z
N VAL A 1 -17.68 24.62 28.22
CA VAL A 1 -16.49 24.25 29.01
C VAL A 1 -15.50 25.41 28.94
N VAL A 2 -14.71 25.67 29.99
CA VAL A 2 -13.61 26.64 29.90
C VAL A 2 -12.43 25.93 29.23
N TYR A 3 -12.08 26.33 28.01
CA TYR A 3 -10.84 25.88 27.38
C TYR A 3 -9.67 26.54 28.10
N ASN A 4 -8.81 25.73 28.72
CA ASN A 4 -7.50 26.21 29.17
C ASN A 4 -6.70 26.59 27.92
N ARG A 5 -6.46 27.89 27.71
CA ARG A 5 -5.60 28.37 26.64
C ARG A 5 -4.14 28.06 27.01
N CYS A 6 -3.44 27.35 26.13
CA CYS A 6 -2.00 27.15 26.22
C CYS A 6 -1.28 28.52 26.14
N ASP A 7 -0.15 28.66 26.84
CA ASP A 7 0.44 29.99 27.04
C ASP A 7 1.35 30.43 25.89
N ASN A 8 0.71 30.82 24.79
CA ASN A 8 1.38 31.36 23.62
C ASN A 8 1.90 32.80 23.86
N THR A 9 1.75 33.41 25.05
CA THR A 9 2.26 34.77 25.31
C THR A 9 3.79 34.84 25.36
N HIS A 10 4.46 33.70 25.58
CA HIS A 10 5.91 33.59 25.49
C HIS A 10 6.45 33.66 24.05
N CYS A 11 5.61 33.57 23.01
CA CYS A 11 6.07 33.58 21.62
C CYS A 11 6.50 34.98 21.17
N THR A 12 7.74 35.11 20.70
CA THR A 12 8.32 36.38 20.23
C THR A 12 7.51 36.92 19.04
N ALA A 13 6.79 38.03 19.25
CA ALA A 13 6.01 38.65 18.19
C ALA A 13 6.90 39.12 17.03
N PRO A 14 6.51 38.86 15.76
CA PRO A 14 7.27 39.32 14.60
C PRO A 14 7.21 40.85 14.48
N VAL A 15 8.30 41.46 14.02
CA VAL A 15 8.39 42.90 13.74
C VAL A 15 8.04 43.13 12.27
N PRO A 16 6.90 43.75 11.90
CA PRO A 16 6.43 43.77 10.51
C PRO A 16 7.33 44.55 9.54
N SER A 17 8.17 45.47 10.05
CA SER A 17 9.10 46.28 9.26
C SER A 17 10.51 45.66 9.12
N LYS A 18 10.69 44.40 9.50
CA LYS A 18 11.98 43.69 9.47
C LYS A 18 11.82 42.29 8.85
N LEU A 19 12.94 41.74 8.38
CA LEU A 19 13.04 40.30 8.17
C LEU A 19 12.96 39.60 9.54
N ASN A 20 11.98 38.72 9.71
CA ASN A 20 11.85 37.88 10.89
C ASN A 20 12.48 36.52 10.59
N VAL A 21 13.47 36.13 11.39
CA VAL A 21 14.24 34.89 11.18
C VAL A 21 13.83 33.88 12.25
N HIS A 22 13.07 32.86 11.83
CA HIS A 22 12.61 31.79 12.71
C HIS A 22 13.72 30.74 12.80
N LEU A 23 14.46 30.74 13.91
CA LEU A 23 15.39 29.67 14.24
C LEU A 23 14.60 28.55 14.91
N VAL A 24 14.60 27.37 14.30
CA VAL A 24 13.79 26.22 14.72
C VAL A 24 14.72 25.04 15.03
N PRO A 25 15.17 24.87 16.30
CA PRO A 25 16.05 23.76 16.68
C PRO A 25 15.29 22.43 16.71
N HIS A 26 15.84 21.41 16.06
CA HIS A 26 15.26 20.08 15.95
C HIS A 26 16.34 18.99 16.04
N THR A 27 15.90 17.73 16.14
CA THR A 27 16.67 16.53 15.81
C THR A 27 15.95 15.77 14.69
N HIS A 28 16.55 14.71 14.18
CA HIS A 28 15.93 13.76 13.26
C HIS A 28 16.36 12.37 13.69
N ASP A 29 15.44 11.63 14.30
CA ASP A 29 15.74 10.42 15.05
C ASP A 29 15.13 9.21 14.33
N ASP A 30 15.91 8.57 13.45
CA ASP A 30 15.43 7.43 12.63
C ASP A 30 14.90 6.26 13.49
N VAL A 31 13.61 5.93 13.36
CA VAL A 31 12.95 4.84 14.12
C VAL A 31 13.26 3.47 13.48
N GLY A 32 14.56 3.19 13.32
CA GLY A 32 15.09 2.03 12.61
C GLY A 32 15.65 2.41 11.23
N TRP A 33 16.96 2.23 11.05
CA TRP A 33 17.65 2.39 9.75
C TRP A 33 18.96 1.61 9.77
N LEU A 34 20.12 2.29 9.85
CA LEU A 34 21.45 1.68 10.06
C LEU A 34 21.61 0.93 11.39
N LYS A 35 20.65 1.10 12.30
CA LYS A 35 20.55 0.43 13.61
C LYS A 35 19.08 0.14 13.90
N THR A 36 18.79 -0.81 14.78
CA THR A 36 17.42 -1.02 15.28
C THR A 36 16.96 0.12 16.18
N VAL A 37 15.65 0.20 16.44
CA VAL A 37 15.04 1.20 17.34
C VAL A 37 15.76 1.25 18.70
N ASP A 38 15.88 0.13 19.41
CA ASP A 38 16.57 0.07 20.71
C ASP A 38 18.05 0.50 20.63
N GLN A 39 18.75 0.16 19.54
CA GLN A 39 20.15 0.52 19.35
C GLN A 39 20.33 2.04 19.09
N TYR A 40 19.36 2.66 18.42
CA TYR A 40 19.26 4.11 18.32
C TYR A 40 18.85 4.75 19.65
N TYR A 41 17.91 4.17 20.39
CA TYR A 41 17.45 4.69 21.67
C TYR A 41 18.59 4.72 22.72
N TYR A 42 19.15 3.56 23.05
CA TYR A 42 20.16 3.42 24.11
C TYR A 42 21.56 3.91 23.69
N GLY A 43 21.82 4.09 22.38
CA GLY A 43 23.12 4.50 21.86
C GLY A 43 24.15 3.38 21.62
N SER A 44 23.70 2.12 21.68
CA SER A 44 24.54 0.96 21.38
C SER A 44 24.87 0.87 19.87
N GLN A 45 25.81 0.00 19.50
CA GLN A 45 26.42 -0.05 18.16
C GLN A 45 26.88 1.33 17.62
N SER A 46 27.56 2.11 18.48
CA SER A 46 28.08 3.43 18.11
C SER A 46 29.14 3.41 17.00
N GLU A 47 29.72 2.24 16.68
CA GLU A 47 30.62 2.05 15.53
C GLU A 47 29.85 2.08 14.19
N THR A 48 28.66 1.47 14.14
CA THR A 48 27.75 1.49 12.98
C THR A 48 27.20 2.90 12.75
N LYS A 49 26.69 3.54 13.82
CA LYS A 49 26.22 4.93 13.84
C LYS A 49 26.25 5.48 15.27
N LYS A 50 27.10 6.49 15.50
CA LYS A 50 27.20 7.21 16.78
C LYS A 50 26.02 8.16 16.98
N ALA A 51 24.89 7.60 17.40
CA ALA A 51 23.65 8.29 17.77
C ALA A 51 22.98 7.53 18.93
N GLY A 52 22.40 8.26 19.88
CA GLY A 52 21.78 7.71 21.10
C GLY A 52 20.67 8.63 21.60
N VAL A 53 19.42 8.33 21.25
CA VAL A 53 18.27 9.26 21.35
C VAL A 53 17.94 9.62 22.80
N GLN A 54 18.07 8.69 23.75
CA GLN A 54 17.85 8.99 25.18
C GLN A 54 18.68 10.20 25.67
N TYR A 55 19.93 10.32 25.19
CA TYR A 55 20.84 11.39 25.58
C TYR A 55 20.52 12.71 24.86
N ILE A 56 19.93 12.65 23.65
CA ILE A 56 19.47 13.83 22.91
C ILE A 56 18.31 14.45 23.67
N ILE A 57 17.23 13.69 23.93
CA ILE A 57 16.04 14.16 24.66
C ILE A 57 16.46 14.73 26.03
N GLU A 58 17.25 13.97 26.80
CA GLU A 58 17.74 14.40 28.11
C GLU A 58 18.49 15.74 28.05
N SER A 59 19.44 15.88 27.11
CA SER A 59 20.22 17.11 26.95
C SER A 59 19.38 18.30 26.48
N VAL A 60 18.32 18.06 25.70
CA VAL A 60 17.36 19.07 25.25
C VAL A 60 16.50 19.56 26.42
N ILE A 61 15.89 18.65 27.20
CA ILE A 61 15.09 19.02 28.37
C ILE A 61 15.92 19.83 29.37
N GLN A 62 17.12 19.36 29.74
CA GLN A 62 18.03 20.14 30.58
C GLN A 62 18.43 21.49 29.97
N SER A 63 18.59 21.57 28.65
CA SER A 63 18.95 22.82 27.97
C SER A 63 17.79 23.82 27.94
N LEU A 64 16.55 23.35 27.81
CA LEU A 64 15.35 24.17 27.95
C LEU A 64 15.22 24.68 29.39
N LEU A 65 15.26 23.79 30.39
CA LEU A 65 15.12 24.16 31.82
C LEU A 65 16.12 25.24 32.28
N ARG A 66 17.32 25.29 31.68
CA ARG A 66 18.34 26.31 31.98
C ARG A 66 18.09 27.71 31.39
N ALA A 67 17.17 27.89 30.43
CA ALA A 67 16.91 29.21 29.84
C ALA A 67 15.51 29.35 29.21
N GLU A 68 14.73 30.33 29.71
CA GLU A 68 13.32 30.55 29.36
C GLU A 68 13.07 30.91 27.89
N HIS A 69 14.02 31.58 27.23
CA HIS A 69 13.92 31.97 25.82
C HIS A 69 14.16 30.83 24.81
N ARG A 70 14.59 29.64 25.25
CA ARG A 70 14.89 28.52 24.34
C ARG A 70 13.61 27.78 23.95
N ARG A 71 13.59 27.29 22.71
CA ARG A 71 12.56 26.43 22.13
C ARG A 71 13.18 25.25 21.39
N PHE A 72 12.45 24.14 21.28
CA PHE A 72 12.86 22.95 20.52
C PHE A 72 11.61 22.24 19.98
N ILE A 73 11.70 21.69 18.77
CA ILE A 73 10.65 20.84 18.17
C ILE A 73 11.06 19.36 18.20
N TYR A 74 10.13 18.48 18.53
CA TYR A 74 10.32 17.02 18.52
C TYR A 74 9.23 16.33 17.68
N VAL A 75 9.55 15.17 17.08
CA VAL A 75 8.75 14.58 16.00
C VAL A 75 8.33 13.14 16.31
N GLU A 76 9.28 12.25 16.60
CA GLU A 76 9.04 10.80 16.68
C GLU A 76 8.54 10.37 18.07
N THR A 77 7.21 10.35 18.26
CA THR A 77 6.58 10.01 19.56
C THR A 77 7.00 8.65 20.12
N SER A 78 7.41 7.69 19.28
CA SER A 78 7.93 6.39 19.72
C SER A 78 9.12 6.52 20.67
N PHE A 79 10.17 7.26 20.29
CA PHE A 79 11.35 7.48 21.14
C PHE A 79 11.05 8.33 22.36
N PHE A 80 10.20 9.36 22.22
CA PHE A 80 9.79 10.16 23.36
C PHE A 80 8.99 9.33 24.38
N TRP A 81 8.13 8.41 23.94
CA TRP A 81 7.40 7.48 24.81
C TRP A 81 8.33 6.46 25.51
N MET A 82 9.39 5.99 24.85
CA MET A 82 10.43 5.16 25.48
C MET A 82 11.08 5.94 26.63
N TRP A 83 11.59 7.15 26.36
CA TRP A 83 12.21 8.01 27.36
C TRP A 83 11.27 8.39 28.50
N TRP A 84 10.05 8.79 28.17
CA TRP A 84 9.04 9.22 29.16
C TRP A 84 8.77 8.15 30.23
N ARG A 85 8.69 6.88 29.82
CA ARG A 85 8.42 5.75 30.72
C ARG A 85 9.51 5.52 31.76
N GLU A 86 10.73 5.96 31.49
CA GLU A 86 11.89 5.81 32.37
C GLU A 86 12.02 6.97 33.39
N GLN A 87 11.33 8.09 33.17
CA GLN A 87 11.38 9.27 34.04
C GLN A 87 10.47 9.18 35.28
N ASP A 88 10.82 9.90 36.35
CA ASP A 88 9.93 10.12 37.51
C ASP A 88 8.86 11.21 37.26
N GLU A 89 7.88 11.33 38.16
CA GLU A 89 6.78 12.30 37.99
C GLU A 89 7.19 13.77 38.22
N ASP A 90 8.25 14.05 38.97
CA ASP A 90 8.73 15.44 39.14
C ASP A 90 9.37 15.94 37.84
N TYR A 91 10.14 15.09 37.17
CA TYR A 91 10.73 15.43 35.87
C TYR A 91 9.69 15.43 34.75
N ARG A 92 8.74 14.47 34.74
CA ARG A 92 7.55 14.53 33.86
C ARG A 92 6.75 15.82 34.08
N HIS A 93 6.56 16.28 35.32
CA HIS A 93 5.90 17.56 35.60
C HIS A 93 6.66 18.75 35.01
N GLN A 94 7.99 18.79 35.13
CA GLN A 94 8.83 19.82 34.50
C GLN A 94 8.69 19.81 32.97
N VAL A 95 8.60 18.64 32.33
CA VAL A 95 8.39 18.54 30.88
C VAL A 95 6.97 18.97 30.47
N ARG A 96 5.93 18.59 31.21
CA ARG A 96 4.55 19.10 31.01
C ARG A 96 4.52 20.62 31.05
N LYS A 97 5.24 21.24 31.99
CA LYS A 97 5.40 22.70 32.05
C LYS A 97 6.06 23.27 30.78
N LEU A 98 7.17 22.68 30.31
CA LEU A 98 7.84 23.13 29.07
C LEU A 98 6.93 23.10 27.84
N VAL A 99 6.03 22.11 27.72
CA VAL A 99 5.06 22.03 26.61
C VAL A 99 3.93 23.04 26.77
N ASN A 100 3.41 23.23 27.99
CA ASN A 100 2.38 24.24 28.27
C ASN A 100 2.85 25.70 28.03
N GLU A 101 4.15 25.95 28.11
CA GLU A 101 4.84 27.21 27.75
C GLU A 101 5.22 27.30 26.24
N GLY A 102 4.91 26.25 25.44
CA GLY A 102 5.27 26.11 24.04
C GLY A 102 6.78 26.00 23.77
N ARG A 103 7.59 25.69 24.79
CA ARG A 103 9.06 25.69 24.73
C ARG A 103 9.63 24.33 24.32
N LEU A 104 8.88 23.27 24.57
CA LEU A 104 8.97 22.02 23.82
C LEU A 104 7.68 21.89 23.00
N GLU A 105 7.80 21.75 21.69
CA GLU A 105 6.66 21.62 20.78
C GLU A 105 6.74 20.30 20.01
N PHE A 106 5.60 19.63 19.80
CA PHE A 106 5.53 18.40 19.04
C PHE A 106 4.91 18.68 17.66
N ILE A 107 5.61 18.28 16.60
CA ILE A 107 5.19 18.48 15.21
C ILE A 107 5.24 17.15 14.45
N SER A 108 4.35 16.93 13.50
CA SER A 108 3.83 15.60 13.11
C SER A 108 3.24 14.83 14.31
N GLY A 109 4.04 14.50 15.32
CA GLY A 109 3.64 13.82 16.56
C GLY A 109 3.16 12.37 16.40
N GLY A 110 3.25 11.81 15.20
CA GLY A 110 3.00 10.39 14.95
C GLY A 110 4.01 9.50 15.65
N TRP A 111 3.77 8.20 15.63
CA TRP A 111 4.71 7.22 16.16
C TRP A 111 6.07 7.28 15.42
N VAL A 112 6.05 7.57 14.12
CA VAL A 112 7.21 7.73 13.25
C VAL A 112 7.02 8.89 12.26
N MET A 113 8.12 9.43 11.73
CA MET A 113 8.12 10.09 10.42
C MET A 113 7.95 8.99 9.36
N HIS A 114 6.79 8.93 8.70
CA HIS A 114 6.42 7.82 7.81
C HIS A 114 6.86 8.10 6.37
N ASP A 115 7.31 7.05 5.66
CA ASP A 115 7.44 7.08 4.20
C ASP A 115 6.10 7.48 3.55
N GLU A 116 6.15 8.19 2.43
CA GLU A 116 4.98 8.67 1.71
C GLU A 116 4.76 7.93 0.38
N ALA A 117 5.69 7.07 -0.04
CA ALA A 117 5.61 6.35 -1.31
C ALA A 117 4.94 4.97 -1.21
N ASN A 118 5.24 4.18 -0.18
CA ASN A 118 4.85 2.77 -0.07
C ASN A 118 3.80 2.49 1.02
N THR A 119 3.43 3.50 1.80
CA THR A 119 2.44 3.39 2.88
C THR A 119 1.02 3.51 2.37
N HIS A 120 0.16 2.59 2.79
CA HIS A 120 -1.29 2.72 2.68
C HIS A 120 -1.79 3.84 3.62
N TYR A 121 -2.77 4.64 3.17
CA TYR A 121 -3.28 5.78 3.94
C TYR A 121 -3.79 5.39 5.34
N GLN A 122 -4.40 4.20 5.49
CA GLN A 122 -4.85 3.71 6.79
C GLN A 122 -3.70 3.57 7.79
N SER A 123 -2.56 3.00 7.36
CA SER A 123 -1.38 2.84 8.23
C SER A 123 -0.77 4.18 8.65
N ILE A 124 -0.89 5.21 7.80
CA ILE A 124 -0.51 6.59 8.15
C ILE A 124 -1.43 7.13 9.25
N ILE A 125 -2.74 6.95 9.09
CA ILE A 125 -3.76 7.37 10.06
C ILE A 125 -3.55 6.65 11.40
N ASP A 126 -3.35 5.34 11.41
CA ASP A 126 -3.19 4.55 12.63
C ASP A 126 -1.94 4.96 13.43
N GLN A 127 -0.79 5.14 12.76
CA GLN A 127 0.44 5.54 13.45
C GLN A 127 0.40 7.01 13.93
N MET A 128 -0.31 7.90 13.22
CA MET A 128 -0.58 9.26 13.69
C MET A 128 -1.51 9.25 14.91
N THR A 129 -2.64 8.55 14.82
CA THR A 129 -3.64 8.44 15.91
C THR A 129 -2.99 7.90 17.19
N TRP A 130 -2.18 6.84 17.07
CA TRP A 130 -1.45 6.28 18.21
C TRP A 130 -0.41 7.25 18.79
N GLY A 131 0.34 7.97 17.95
CA GLY A 131 1.26 9.01 18.40
C GLY A 131 0.55 10.15 19.14
N HIS A 132 -0.47 10.76 18.52
CA HIS A 132 -1.24 11.87 19.10
C HIS A 132 -1.91 11.47 20.42
N ARG A 133 -2.49 10.27 20.50
CA ARG A 133 -3.05 9.70 21.73
C ARG A 133 -2.00 9.56 22.83
N ARG A 134 -0.79 9.07 22.52
CA ARG A 134 0.28 8.91 23.51
C ARG A 134 0.84 10.25 23.98
N LEU A 135 0.99 11.22 23.08
CA LEU A 135 1.31 12.60 23.49
C LEU A 135 0.24 13.15 24.45
N GLN A 136 -1.05 12.97 24.13
CA GLN A 136 -2.16 13.45 24.95
C GLN A 136 -2.23 12.74 26.31
N ASP A 137 -2.00 11.42 26.37
CA ASP A 137 -1.89 10.63 27.61
C ASP A 137 -0.76 11.15 28.53
N MET A 138 0.39 11.52 27.96
CA MET A 138 1.56 11.97 28.72
C MET A 138 1.41 13.40 29.26
N ILE A 139 0.93 14.31 28.40
CA ILE A 139 1.10 15.76 28.57
C ILE A 139 -0.23 16.52 28.68
N GLY A 140 -1.31 16.04 28.06
CA GLY A 140 -2.60 16.73 28.00
C GLY A 140 -2.76 17.67 26.78
N GLN A 141 -3.78 18.53 26.81
CA GLN A 141 -4.32 19.19 25.60
C GLN A 141 -3.36 20.13 24.85
N CYS A 142 -2.31 20.66 25.48
CA CYS A 142 -1.38 21.60 24.82
C CYS A 142 -0.31 20.94 23.92
N VAL A 143 -0.35 19.61 23.77
CA VAL A 143 0.60 18.84 22.96
C VAL A 143 0.12 18.57 21.53
N VAL A 144 -1.14 18.89 21.20
CA VAL A 144 -1.77 18.53 19.91
C VAL A 144 -1.03 19.21 18.75
N PRO A 145 -0.36 18.45 17.85
CA PRO A 145 0.47 19.03 16.81
C PRO A 145 -0.34 19.88 15.82
N ARG A 146 0.25 21.00 15.39
CA ARG A 146 -0.34 21.94 14.41
C ARG A 146 0.44 22.05 13.10
N ILE A 147 1.59 21.40 13.01
CA ILE A 147 2.46 21.47 11.85
C ILE A 147 2.90 20.05 11.49
N GLY A 148 2.78 19.68 10.22
CA GLY A 148 3.37 18.47 9.67
C GLY A 148 4.85 18.69 9.36
N TRP A 149 5.66 17.66 9.62
CA TRP A 149 7.11 17.67 9.41
C TRP A 149 7.54 16.35 8.79
N GLN A 150 7.83 16.39 7.50
CA GLN A 150 8.20 15.26 6.64
C GLN A 150 9.49 15.61 5.89
N ILE A 151 10.59 15.82 6.62
CA ILE A 151 11.84 16.27 6.01
C ILE A 151 12.59 15.17 5.27
N ASP A 152 12.46 13.90 5.67
CA ASP A 152 13.26 12.80 5.11
C ASP A 152 12.58 11.70 4.25
N PRO A 153 11.24 11.62 4.08
CA PRO A 153 10.63 10.75 3.07
C PRO A 153 11.17 11.02 1.65
N PHE A 154 11.34 9.97 0.83
CA PHE A 154 12.04 10.04 -0.45
C PHE A 154 11.13 10.51 -1.59
N GLY A 155 10.63 11.74 -1.47
CA GLY A 155 9.51 12.25 -2.24
C GLY A 155 8.24 12.27 -1.40
N HIS A 156 7.35 13.22 -1.72
CA HIS A 156 6.17 13.53 -0.91
C HIS A 156 4.89 13.29 -1.71
N SER A 157 3.84 12.84 -1.03
CA SER A 157 2.59 12.43 -1.68
C SER A 157 1.45 13.43 -1.49
N ARG A 158 0.52 13.45 -2.45
CA ARG A 158 -0.71 14.25 -2.32
C ARG A 158 -1.55 13.79 -1.13
N GLU A 159 -1.44 12.52 -0.75
CA GLU A 159 -2.20 11.98 0.37
C GLU A 159 -1.61 12.35 1.72
N SER A 160 -0.30 12.27 1.89
CA SER A 160 0.38 12.78 3.10
C SER A 160 0.01 14.24 3.40
N ALA A 161 -0.08 15.08 2.37
CA ALA A 161 -0.51 16.47 2.51
C ALA A 161 -2.02 16.63 2.79
N HIS A 162 -2.88 15.83 2.15
CA HIS A 162 -4.32 15.81 2.41
C HIS A 162 -4.62 15.32 3.84
N LEU A 163 -4.03 14.20 4.24
CA LEU A 163 -4.02 13.66 5.60
C LEU A 163 -3.48 14.68 6.60
N SER A 164 -2.38 15.38 6.31
CA SER A 164 -1.83 16.44 7.18
C SER A 164 -2.84 17.54 7.47
N ALA A 165 -3.50 18.08 6.44
CA ALA A 165 -4.57 19.06 6.62
C ALA A 165 -5.74 18.47 7.44
N MET A 166 -6.13 17.22 7.16
CA MET A 166 -7.19 16.52 7.89
C MET A 166 -6.82 16.19 9.34
N PHE A 167 -5.54 15.97 9.68
CA PHE A 167 -5.05 15.83 11.06
C PHE A 167 -5.07 17.16 11.84
N GLY A 168 -5.50 18.26 11.22
CA GLY A 168 -5.59 19.59 11.84
C GLY A 168 -4.32 20.41 11.76
N PHE A 169 -3.38 20.05 10.87
CA PHE A 169 -2.15 20.82 10.68
C PHE A 169 -2.40 22.04 9.79
N ASP A 170 -1.98 23.22 10.26
CA ASP A 170 -2.07 24.50 9.56
C ASP A 170 -1.03 24.62 8.43
N GLY A 171 -0.07 23.69 8.34
CA GLY A 171 0.91 23.57 7.27
C GLY A 171 1.75 22.29 7.35
N LEU A 172 2.37 21.91 6.25
CA LEU A 172 3.28 20.76 6.12
C LEU A 172 4.64 21.22 5.57
N PHE A 173 5.71 20.97 6.32
CA PHE A 173 7.09 21.21 5.90
C PHE A 173 7.74 19.92 5.43
N PHE A 174 8.38 19.97 4.27
CA PHE A 174 9.11 18.86 3.68
C PHE A 174 10.34 19.36 2.89
N ALA A 175 11.32 18.48 2.63
CA ALA A 175 12.59 18.89 2.03
C ALA A 175 12.99 18.16 0.73
N ARG A 176 12.46 16.96 0.46
CA ARG A 176 12.94 16.05 -0.60
C ARG A 176 12.03 16.07 -1.83
N LEU A 177 12.12 17.16 -2.58
CA LEU A 177 11.53 17.28 -3.93
C LEU A 177 12.58 17.19 -5.05
N ASP A 178 12.11 17.01 -6.29
CA ASP A 178 12.96 16.99 -7.49
C ASP A 178 13.82 18.25 -7.62
N TYR A 179 15.08 18.10 -8.03
CA TYR A 179 16.06 19.18 -8.04
C TYR A 179 15.86 20.22 -9.16
N GLU A 180 15.07 19.91 -10.20
CA GLU A 180 14.65 20.87 -11.23
C GLU A 180 13.40 21.63 -10.76
N ASP A 181 12.42 20.93 -10.17
CA ASP A 181 11.23 21.55 -9.56
C ASP A 181 11.61 22.47 -8.37
N GLN A 182 12.59 22.08 -7.53
CA GLN A 182 13.13 22.92 -6.46
C GLN A 182 13.75 24.22 -6.99
N LYS A 183 14.58 24.14 -8.05
CA LYS A 183 15.19 25.33 -8.68
C LYS A 183 14.13 26.26 -9.26
N LEU A 184 13.14 25.71 -9.95
CA LEU A 184 12.05 26.47 -10.55
C LEU A 184 11.20 27.16 -9.48
N ARG A 185 10.76 26.42 -8.46
CA ARG A 185 10.00 26.98 -7.32
C ARG A 185 10.78 28.02 -6.54
N SER A 186 12.09 27.86 -6.40
CA SER A 186 12.96 28.88 -5.77
C SER A 186 13.02 30.17 -6.61
N ALA A 187 13.16 30.05 -7.94
CA ALA A 187 13.19 31.19 -8.85
C ALA A 187 11.83 31.92 -8.94
N GLU A 188 10.73 31.17 -8.96
CA GLU A 188 9.36 31.69 -9.11
C GLU A 188 8.65 31.98 -7.77
N LYS A 189 9.30 31.71 -6.62
CA LYS A 189 8.75 31.87 -5.26
C LYS A 189 7.48 31.03 -5.01
N ARG A 190 7.53 29.75 -5.43
CA ARG A 190 6.46 28.74 -5.30
C ARG A 190 6.87 27.51 -4.47
N MET A 191 7.74 27.73 -3.47
CA MET A 191 8.12 26.68 -2.51
C MET A 191 6.95 26.34 -1.56
N GLU A 192 6.09 27.31 -1.26
CA GLU A 192 4.88 27.17 -0.42
C GLU A 192 3.62 27.03 -1.31
N PHE A 193 2.72 26.08 -1.02
CA PHE A 193 1.50 25.77 -1.80
C PHE A 193 0.50 24.84 -1.03
N ILE A 194 -0.63 24.46 -1.65
CA ILE A 194 -1.79 23.72 -1.05
C ILE A 194 -2.11 22.45 -1.90
N TRP A 195 -2.67 21.35 -1.32
CA TRP A 195 -2.60 19.95 -1.87
C TRP A 195 -3.69 18.94 -1.33
N GLU A 196 -4.40 18.08 -2.14
CA GLU A 196 -5.70 17.39 -1.76
C GLU A 196 -6.20 16.05 -2.52
N GLY A 197 -6.90 15.06 -1.87
CA GLY A 197 -8.11 14.23 -2.34
C GLY A 197 -8.21 12.62 -2.27
N SER A 198 -9.30 11.93 -2.76
CA SER A 198 -9.91 10.57 -2.35
C SER A 198 -9.79 9.21 -3.23
N ASP A 199 -10.54 8.09 -2.90
CA ASP A 199 -10.17 6.60 -2.73
C ASP A 199 -10.97 5.34 -3.33
N ASP A 200 -10.47 4.07 -3.16
CA ASP A 200 -10.97 2.66 -2.76
C ASP A 200 -12.13 1.66 -3.29
N ILE A 201 -12.15 0.39 -2.72
CA ILE A 201 -13.10 -0.79 -2.37
C ILE A 201 -13.40 -2.18 -3.10
N VAL A 202 -14.14 -3.16 -2.45
CA VAL A 202 -15.08 -4.30 -2.85
C VAL A 202 -15.72 -5.03 -1.60
N LEU A 203 -16.78 -5.89 -1.70
CA LEU A 203 -17.34 -6.82 -0.64
C LEU A 203 -18.14 -8.09 -1.14
N ASP A 204 -18.49 -9.09 -0.28
CA ASP A 204 -19.69 -10.00 -0.37
C ASP A 204 -20.23 -10.49 1.03
N PRO A 205 -21.57 -10.53 1.34
CA PRO A 205 -22.06 -10.39 2.74
C PRO A 205 -22.88 -11.49 3.50
N THR A 206 -23.15 -12.72 3.01
CA THR A 206 -24.36 -13.49 3.46
C THR A 206 -24.27 -14.74 4.36
N GLY A 207 -23.23 -15.57 4.34
CA GLY A 207 -23.18 -16.95 4.92
C GLY A 207 -23.78 -18.06 4.04
N ALA A 208 -24.28 -17.73 2.84
CA ALA A 208 -24.66 -18.73 1.84
C ALA A 208 -23.44 -19.48 1.29
N PRO A 209 -23.65 -20.60 0.57
CA PRO A 209 -22.71 -21.05 -0.43
C PRO A 209 -22.52 -19.93 -1.49
N VAL A 210 -21.31 -19.41 -1.73
CA VAL A 210 -20.13 -20.14 -2.26
C VAL A 210 -20.27 -20.48 -3.74
N ASN A 211 -21.50 -20.61 -4.23
CA ASN A 211 -21.96 -21.82 -4.90
C ASN A 211 -20.85 -22.60 -5.62
N GLN A 212 -20.56 -23.79 -5.07
CA GLN A 212 -19.52 -24.76 -5.45
C GLN A 212 -18.18 -24.63 -4.70
N THR A 213 -17.85 -25.66 -3.91
CA THR A 213 -16.58 -25.83 -3.19
C THR A 213 -15.70 -26.82 -3.95
N TYR A 214 -14.40 -26.52 -4.08
CA TYR A 214 -13.44 -27.32 -4.84
C TYR A 214 -12.12 -27.51 -4.11
N VAL A 215 -11.44 -28.61 -4.37
CA VAL A 215 -10.10 -28.90 -3.84
C VAL A 215 -9.08 -28.72 -4.97
N PHE A 216 -8.31 -27.63 -4.93
CA PHE A 216 -7.27 -27.36 -5.92
C PHE A 216 -5.90 -27.86 -5.43
N PRO A 217 -5.10 -28.56 -6.26
CA PRO A 217 -3.75 -28.97 -5.88
C PRO A 217 -2.84 -27.74 -5.85
N ILE A 218 -2.07 -27.57 -4.77
CA ILE A 218 -1.13 -26.44 -4.66
C ILE A 218 -0.14 -26.51 -5.83
N PRO A 219 0.12 -25.38 -6.53
CA PRO A 219 1.04 -25.36 -7.66
C PRO A 219 2.40 -25.94 -7.28
N ALA A 220 2.93 -26.81 -8.14
CA ALA A 220 4.21 -27.49 -7.89
C ALA A 220 5.38 -26.53 -7.56
N PRO A 221 5.48 -25.31 -8.13
CA PRO A 221 6.48 -24.32 -7.69
C PRO A 221 6.32 -23.89 -6.23
N VAL A 222 5.08 -23.64 -5.78
CA VAL A 222 4.79 -23.20 -4.41
C VAL A 222 5.12 -24.30 -3.40
N LEU A 223 4.92 -25.57 -3.76
CA LEU A 223 5.34 -26.72 -2.94
C LEU A 223 6.88 -26.89 -2.84
N ARG A 224 7.67 -26.25 -3.70
CA ARG A 224 9.14 -26.32 -3.71
C ARG A 224 9.83 -25.13 -3.01
N LEU A 225 9.07 -24.12 -2.57
CA LEU A 225 9.59 -22.96 -1.84
C LEU A 225 10.18 -23.39 -0.48
N LYS A 226 11.37 -22.88 -0.15
CA LYS A 226 12.09 -23.22 1.09
C LYS A 226 11.59 -22.41 2.29
N GLU A 227 10.99 -21.27 2.01
CA GLU A 227 10.25 -20.40 2.93
C GLU A 227 8.94 -21.03 3.43
N ARG A 228 8.46 -22.11 2.79
CA ARG A 228 7.12 -22.67 3.02
C ARG A 228 7.13 -23.74 4.12
N VAL A 229 6.54 -23.40 5.27
CA VAL A 229 6.50 -24.26 6.50
C VAL A 229 5.24 -25.12 6.69
N SER A 230 4.36 -25.22 5.68
CA SER A 230 3.10 -25.97 5.76
C SER A 230 3.22 -27.37 5.12
N GLU A 231 2.52 -28.36 5.66
CA GLU A 231 2.45 -29.73 5.11
C GLU A 231 1.30 -29.93 4.10
N ALA A 232 0.40 -28.95 3.93
CA ALA A 232 -0.72 -29.07 2.99
C ALA A 232 -0.24 -29.25 1.55
N VAL A 233 -0.97 -30.03 0.74
CA VAL A 233 -0.72 -30.23 -0.70
C VAL A 233 -1.86 -29.73 -1.58
N GLU A 234 -2.97 -29.30 -0.97
CA GLU A 234 -4.19 -28.85 -1.62
C GLU A 234 -4.75 -27.60 -0.90
N GLU A 235 -5.40 -26.72 -1.67
CA GLU A 235 -6.15 -25.54 -1.21
C GLU A 235 -7.66 -25.83 -1.37
N LEU A 236 -8.44 -25.70 -0.29
CA LEU A 236 -9.90 -25.83 -0.33
C LEU A 236 -10.52 -24.47 -0.72
N VAL A 237 -10.92 -24.34 -1.97
CA VAL A 237 -11.51 -23.13 -2.54
C VAL A 237 -13.01 -23.14 -2.34
N PHE A 238 -13.52 -22.07 -1.73
CA PHE A 238 -14.94 -21.73 -1.66
C PHE A 238 -15.06 -20.19 -1.65
N GLU A 239 -16.09 -19.63 -2.29
CA GLU A 239 -16.40 -18.18 -2.17
C GLU A 239 -16.79 -17.86 -0.71
N ALA A 240 -16.65 -16.61 -0.27
CA ALA A 240 -16.90 -16.24 1.12
C ALA A 240 -17.86 -15.07 1.22
N SER A 241 -18.82 -15.20 2.13
CA SER A 241 -19.99 -14.33 2.21
C SER A 241 -20.10 -13.84 3.66
N VAL A 242 -19.53 -12.66 3.95
CA VAL A 242 -19.18 -12.13 5.29
C VAL A 242 -19.81 -10.75 5.50
N PRO A 243 -20.77 -10.57 6.44
CA PRO A 243 -21.61 -9.36 6.49
C PRO A 243 -20.86 -8.04 6.66
N ALA A 244 -21.44 -6.96 6.11
CA ALA A 244 -20.93 -5.59 6.26
C ALA A 244 -20.69 -5.24 7.73
N LEU A 245 -19.44 -4.86 8.06
CA LEU A 245 -18.91 -4.73 9.43
C LEU A 245 -19.37 -5.91 10.31
N GLY A 246 -18.85 -7.10 10.01
CA GLY A 246 -19.37 -8.32 10.60
C GLY A 246 -18.53 -9.55 10.34
N PHE A 247 -19.12 -10.73 10.64
CA PHE A 247 -18.48 -12.02 10.45
C PHE A 247 -19.49 -13.10 10.05
N ALA A 248 -19.02 -14.10 9.31
CA ALA A 248 -19.72 -15.35 9.05
C ALA A 248 -18.82 -16.53 9.44
N THR A 249 -19.39 -17.56 10.05
CA THR A 249 -18.67 -18.76 10.47
C THR A 249 -19.02 -19.95 9.57
N TYR A 250 -18.05 -20.39 8.79
CA TYR A 250 -18.12 -21.60 7.98
C TYR A 250 -17.55 -22.79 8.77
N ILE A 251 -18.21 -23.96 8.69
CA ILE A 251 -17.82 -25.15 9.46
C ILE A 251 -17.37 -26.25 8.50
N LEU A 252 -16.06 -26.50 8.45
CA LEU A 252 -15.46 -27.55 7.64
C LEU A 252 -15.52 -28.88 8.40
N LYS A 253 -16.35 -29.82 7.93
CA LYS A 253 -16.43 -31.20 8.43
C LYS A 253 -15.89 -32.16 7.38
N ARG A 254 -14.86 -32.95 7.71
CA ARG A 254 -14.41 -34.05 6.85
C ARG A 254 -15.54 -35.08 6.73
N GLN A 255 -15.91 -35.43 5.51
CA GLN A 255 -16.70 -36.63 5.24
C GLN A 255 -15.75 -37.79 4.97
N ASP A 256 -16.10 -38.98 5.44
CA ASP A 256 -15.30 -40.21 5.27
C ASP A 256 -15.77 -41.02 4.03
N THR A 257 -16.41 -40.35 3.07
CA THR A 257 -16.96 -40.88 1.81
C THR A 257 -16.57 -39.94 0.66
N GLU A 258 -16.01 -40.48 -0.43
CA GLU A 258 -15.48 -39.69 -1.56
C GLU A 258 -16.59 -39.02 -2.41
N ASP A 259 -17.85 -39.46 -2.30
CA ASP A 259 -18.96 -39.15 -3.20
C ASP A 259 -19.44 -37.67 -3.27
N SER A 260 -18.82 -36.73 -2.55
CA SER A 260 -19.33 -35.36 -2.38
C SER A 260 -18.41 -34.22 -2.81
N LEU A 261 -17.10 -34.45 -2.99
CA LEU A 261 -16.15 -33.41 -3.41
C LEU A 261 -15.74 -33.65 -4.87
N SER A 262 -16.19 -32.77 -5.76
CA SER A 262 -15.77 -32.80 -7.17
C SER A 262 -14.32 -32.35 -7.30
N ALA A 263 -13.40 -33.30 -7.47
CA ALA A 263 -12.02 -33.00 -7.82
C ALA A 263 -11.97 -32.28 -9.20
N PRO A 264 -11.13 -31.24 -9.37
CA PRO A 264 -11.04 -30.51 -10.62
C PRO A 264 -10.34 -31.32 -11.71
N VAL A 265 -10.71 -31.08 -12.96
CA VAL A 265 -10.11 -31.73 -14.13
C VAL A 265 -8.71 -31.18 -14.37
N VAL A 266 -7.70 -32.01 -14.18
CA VAL A 266 -6.30 -31.68 -14.46
C VAL A 266 -5.92 -32.12 -15.87
N ARG A 267 -5.33 -31.22 -16.67
CA ARG A 267 -4.72 -31.54 -17.98
C ARG A 267 -3.45 -30.72 -18.24
N THR A 268 -2.59 -31.20 -19.13
CA THR A 268 -1.54 -30.39 -19.75
C THR A 268 -2.10 -29.75 -21.03
N VAL A 269 -1.73 -28.51 -21.34
CA VAL A 269 -2.20 -27.85 -22.58
C VAL A 269 -1.61 -28.54 -23.82
N ASP A 270 -2.43 -28.71 -24.86
CA ASP A 270 -2.03 -29.27 -26.16
C ASP A 270 -2.54 -28.52 -27.40
N ARG A 271 -3.42 -27.54 -27.21
CA ARG A 271 -4.08 -26.73 -28.25
C ARG A 271 -4.59 -25.43 -27.64
N ASP A 272 -4.92 -24.47 -28.49
CA ASP A 272 -5.55 -23.21 -28.08
C ASP A 272 -6.92 -23.48 -27.45
N PHE A 273 -7.27 -22.75 -26.38
CA PHE A 273 -8.53 -22.92 -25.64
C PHE A 273 -9.09 -21.58 -25.15
N SER A 274 -10.32 -21.58 -24.64
CA SER A 274 -10.91 -20.41 -24.00
C SER A 274 -11.65 -20.75 -22.71
N VAL A 275 -11.72 -19.78 -21.82
CA VAL A 275 -12.51 -19.80 -20.57
C VAL A 275 -13.54 -18.66 -20.65
N GLN A 276 -14.71 -18.84 -20.04
CA GLN A 276 -15.77 -17.83 -20.03
C GLN A 276 -15.91 -17.19 -18.64
N THR A 277 -16.08 -15.88 -18.63
CA THR A 277 -16.48 -15.06 -17.48
C THR A 277 -17.85 -14.44 -17.78
N PRO A 278 -18.49 -13.69 -16.86
CA PRO A 278 -19.78 -13.05 -17.14
C PRO A 278 -19.75 -12.13 -18.38
N GLY A 279 -18.73 -11.28 -18.49
CA GLY A 279 -18.53 -10.30 -19.56
C GLY A 279 -17.58 -10.72 -20.68
N PHE A 280 -16.69 -11.69 -20.49
CA PHE A 280 -15.61 -12.00 -21.44
C PHE A 280 -15.49 -13.48 -21.86
N ASN A 281 -15.02 -13.69 -23.09
CA ASN A 281 -14.29 -14.90 -23.48
C ASN A 281 -12.79 -14.60 -23.34
N VAL A 282 -12.06 -15.49 -22.67
CA VAL A 282 -10.63 -15.33 -22.35
C VAL A 282 -9.84 -16.40 -23.11
N PHE A 283 -9.01 -16.01 -24.07
CA PHE A 283 -8.37 -16.93 -25.02
C PHE A 283 -6.90 -17.22 -24.69
N PHE A 284 -6.55 -18.50 -24.72
CA PHE A 284 -5.23 -19.04 -24.41
C PHE A 284 -4.65 -19.82 -25.59
N ASP A 285 -3.34 -19.77 -25.76
CA ASP A 285 -2.63 -20.58 -26.77
C ASP A 285 -2.33 -22.02 -26.31
N GLY A 286 -1.84 -22.84 -27.24
CA GLY A 286 -1.38 -24.22 -27.02
C GLY A 286 -0.23 -24.41 -26.02
N ASN A 287 0.30 -23.34 -25.40
CA ASN A 287 1.23 -23.39 -24.26
C ASN A 287 0.59 -22.89 -22.95
N GLY A 288 -0.65 -22.39 -23.01
CA GLY A 288 -1.41 -21.83 -21.90
C GLY A 288 -1.19 -20.34 -21.64
N ARG A 289 -0.67 -19.57 -22.60
CA ARG A 289 -0.50 -18.11 -22.44
C ARG A 289 -1.78 -17.38 -22.86
N LEU A 290 -2.21 -16.41 -22.05
CA LEU A 290 -3.31 -15.50 -22.41
C LEU A 290 -2.89 -14.64 -23.62
N GLN A 291 -3.74 -14.62 -24.65
CA GLN A 291 -3.51 -13.87 -25.90
C GLN A 291 -4.60 -12.84 -26.23
N GLU A 292 -5.86 -13.06 -25.85
CA GLU A 292 -6.96 -12.14 -26.17
C GLU A 292 -8.09 -12.16 -25.13
N LEU A 293 -8.68 -10.98 -24.87
CA LEU A 293 -9.95 -10.81 -24.18
C LEU A 293 -11.01 -10.34 -25.18
N GLN A 294 -12.16 -11.00 -25.21
CA GLN A 294 -13.29 -10.63 -26.07
C GLN A 294 -14.53 -10.34 -25.24
N PHE A 295 -15.10 -9.14 -25.38
CA PHE A 295 -16.39 -8.76 -24.81
C PHE A 295 -17.51 -9.64 -25.38
N ARG A 296 -18.29 -10.30 -24.50
CA ARG A 296 -19.37 -11.24 -24.89
C ARG A 296 -20.61 -10.53 -25.45
N ASP A 297 -20.84 -9.28 -25.09
CA ASP A 297 -22.01 -8.49 -25.51
C ASP A 297 -21.87 -7.92 -26.94
N SER A 298 -20.64 -7.61 -27.34
CA SER A 298 -20.31 -6.76 -28.48
C SER A 298 -19.27 -7.38 -29.42
N GLY A 299 -18.68 -8.52 -29.07
CA GLY A 299 -17.67 -9.25 -29.85
C GLY A 299 -16.32 -8.53 -29.97
N ARG A 300 -16.17 -7.36 -29.33
CA ARG A 300 -14.96 -6.52 -29.38
C ARG A 300 -13.80 -7.23 -28.71
N THR A 301 -12.61 -7.20 -29.31
CA THR A 301 -11.43 -7.84 -28.75
C THR A 301 -10.32 -6.87 -28.36
N VAL A 302 -9.51 -7.26 -27.38
CA VAL A 302 -8.25 -6.65 -26.99
C VAL A 302 -7.20 -7.75 -26.92
N SER A 303 -6.25 -7.72 -27.85
CA SER A 303 -5.13 -8.66 -27.84
C SER A 303 -4.09 -8.19 -26.82
N LEU A 304 -3.63 -9.10 -25.97
CA LEU A 304 -2.73 -8.84 -24.85
C LEU A 304 -1.72 -9.96 -24.66
N ARG A 305 -0.50 -9.63 -24.21
CA ARG A 305 0.56 -10.59 -23.93
C ARG A 305 1.20 -10.30 -22.57
N GLN A 306 1.21 -11.30 -21.70
CA GLN A 306 1.96 -11.29 -20.44
C GLN A 306 3.39 -11.77 -20.70
N GLU A 307 4.37 -11.05 -20.18
CA GLU A 307 5.77 -11.47 -20.12
C GLU A 307 6.39 -11.06 -18.79
N PHE A 308 7.19 -11.92 -18.20
CA PHE A 308 8.18 -11.50 -17.22
C PHE A 308 9.46 -11.04 -17.94
N ALA A 309 10.09 -10.01 -17.42
CA ALA A 309 11.40 -9.55 -17.87
C ALA A 309 12.25 -9.13 -16.67
N TYR A 310 13.50 -8.75 -16.88
CA TYR A 310 14.30 -8.06 -15.86
C TYR A 310 15.16 -6.96 -16.46
N TYR A 311 15.29 -5.86 -15.72
CA TYR A 311 16.35 -4.91 -15.94
C TYR A 311 17.62 -5.38 -15.22
N ARG A 312 18.77 -5.23 -15.87
CA ARG A 312 20.09 -5.44 -15.24
C ARG A 312 20.47 -4.17 -14.47
N SER A 313 20.82 -4.32 -13.20
CA SER A 313 21.20 -3.20 -12.33
C SER A 313 22.53 -2.58 -12.77
N PHE A 314 22.59 -1.26 -12.92
CA PHE A 314 23.84 -0.55 -13.21
C PHE A 314 24.76 -0.55 -11.98
N GLY A 315 25.84 -1.35 -12.01
CA GLY A 315 26.85 -1.43 -10.95
C GLY A 315 27.83 -0.25 -10.92
N GLY A 316 27.29 0.97 -10.82
CA GLY A 316 28.05 2.23 -10.83
C GLY A 316 28.99 2.39 -9.64
N ASN A 317 29.97 3.30 -9.77
CA ASN A 317 30.96 3.56 -8.71
C ASN A 317 30.56 4.68 -7.73
N ASN A 318 29.35 5.23 -7.87
CA ASN A 318 28.78 6.33 -7.07
C ASN A 318 29.50 7.70 -7.14
N TYR A 319 30.51 7.86 -8.00
CA TYR A 319 31.17 9.15 -8.25
C TYR A 319 30.55 9.89 -9.45
N GLY A 320 30.22 11.18 -9.25
CA GLY A 320 29.65 12.02 -10.30
C GLY A 320 28.38 11.43 -10.93
N PRO A 321 28.29 11.30 -12.27
CA PRO A 321 27.12 10.75 -12.94
C PRO A 321 26.99 9.22 -12.85
N TYR A 322 27.92 8.52 -12.17
CA TYR A 322 28.00 7.05 -12.14
C TYR A 322 27.39 6.42 -10.87
N ARG A 323 26.32 7.01 -10.33
CA ARG A 323 25.43 6.43 -9.30
C ARG A 323 24.97 5.02 -9.69
N ALA A 324 25.05 4.04 -8.80
CA ALA A 324 24.57 2.68 -9.03
C ALA A 324 23.03 2.57 -8.94
N SER A 325 22.48 1.43 -9.37
CA SER A 325 21.20 0.94 -8.83
C SER A 325 21.44 0.39 -7.41
N GLY A 326 20.45 0.51 -6.53
CA GLY A 326 20.53 0.06 -5.15
C GLY A 326 19.16 0.13 -4.46
N ALA A 327 19.15 0.17 -3.12
CA ALA A 327 17.92 0.17 -2.34
C ALA A 327 16.96 1.31 -2.72
N TYR A 328 17.48 2.53 -2.88
CA TYR A 328 16.71 3.75 -3.17
C TYR A 328 16.67 4.08 -4.65
N VAL A 329 17.77 3.84 -5.37
CA VAL A 329 17.91 4.19 -6.78
C VAL A 329 17.55 3.01 -7.67
N PHE A 330 16.56 3.16 -8.54
CA PHE A 330 16.42 2.32 -9.73
C PHE A 330 17.21 2.93 -10.89
N ARG A 331 18.28 2.24 -11.31
CA ARG A 331 19.07 2.57 -12.49
C ARG A 331 19.39 1.31 -13.30
N PRO A 332 18.70 1.06 -14.42
CA PRO A 332 19.08 -0.03 -15.31
C PRO A 332 20.36 0.30 -16.08
N ASP A 333 21.11 -0.71 -16.51
CA ASP A 333 22.31 -0.51 -17.35
C ASP A 333 21.99 -0.17 -18.82
N ARG A 334 20.74 -0.42 -19.26
CA ARG A 334 20.18 -0.08 -20.57
C ARG A 334 18.66 0.07 -20.51
N ASP A 335 18.08 0.69 -21.53
CA ASP A 335 16.63 0.99 -21.56
C ASP A 335 15.72 -0.22 -21.88
N GLU A 336 16.30 -1.38 -22.23
CA GLU A 336 15.57 -2.60 -22.57
C GLU A 336 15.80 -3.71 -21.54
N ALA A 337 14.69 -4.23 -20.98
CA ALA A 337 14.70 -5.39 -20.10
C ALA A 337 14.81 -6.70 -20.90
N ASP A 338 15.56 -7.66 -20.38
CA ASP A 338 15.68 -9.02 -20.91
C ASP A 338 14.41 -9.83 -20.59
N VAL A 339 13.74 -10.39 -21.60
CA VAL A 339 12.55 -11.23 -21.40
C VAL A 339 12.94 -12.58 -20.81
N ILE A 340 12.25 -13.01 -19.75
CA ILE A 340 12.46 -14.31 -19.10
C ILE A 340 11.64 -15.36 -19.87
N HIS A 341 12.28 -15.99 -20.86
CA HIS A 341 11.67 -17.09 -21.59
C HIS A 341 11.61 -18.38 -20.73
N PRO A 342 10.51 -19.15 -20.79
CA PRO A 342 10.48 -20.53 -20.28
C PRO A 342 11.61 -21.38 -20.88
N SER A 343 12.08 -22.37 -20.13
CA SER A 343 13.38 -23.02 -20.39
C SER A 343 13.46 -23.81 -21.69
N ASP A 344 12.35 -24.36 -22.16
CA ASP A 344 12.32 -25.39 -23.19
C ASP A 344 11.26 -25.09 -24.25
N GLY A 345 11.58 -25.38 -25.51
CA GLY A 345 10.62 -25.38 -26.63
C GLY A 345 9.53 -26.47 -26.56
N ASN A 346 9.42 -27.14 -25.40
CA ASN A 346 8.44 -28.17 -25.08
C ASN A 346 7.62 -27.80 -23.82
N TYR A 347 7.83 -26.60 -23.27
CA TYR A 347 7.12 -26.08 -22.11
C TYR A 347 5.62 -25.89 -22.40
N ARG A 348 4.76 -26.44 -21.53
CA ARG A 348 3.30 -26.36 -21.62
C ARG A 348 2.74 -26.16 -20.22
N ALA A 349 1.81 -25.22 -20.05
CA ALA A 349 1.11 -25.05 -18.79
C ALA A 349 0.29 -26.28 -18.40
N ARG A 350 0.02 -26.41 -17.10
CA ARG A 350 -0.98 -27.33 -16.53
C ARG A 350 -2.26 -26.55 -16.27
N VAL A 351 -3.38 -26.99 -16.84
CA VAL A 351 -4.71 -26.47 -16.51
C VAL A 351 -5.33 -27.33 -15.43
N VAL A 352 -5.95 -26.68 -14.44
CA VAL A 352 -6.79 -27.28 -13.42
C VAL A 352 -8.15 -26.59 -13.49
N GLU A 353 -9.21 -27.33 -13.77
CA GLU A 353 -10.51 -26.76 -14.12
C GLU A 353 -11.64 -27.33 -13.28
N SER A 354 -12.41 -26.43 -12.65
CA SER A 354 -13.69 -26.72 -12.02
C SER A 354 -14.80 -25.83 -12.58
N PRO A 355 -16.08 -26.18 -12.39
CA PRO A 355 -17.21 -25.33 -12.80
C PRO A 355 -17.38 -23.95 -12.12
N VAL A 356 -16.42 -23.47 -11.29
CA VAL A 356 -16.26 -22.01 -11.04
C VAL A 356 -14.86 -21.47 -11.33
N LEU A 357 -13.81 -22.31 -11.38
CA LEU A 357 -12.44 -21.80 -11.40
C LEU A 357 -11.59 -22.58 -12.39
N THR A 358 -11.00 -21.87 -13.35
CA THR A 358 -9.91 -22.39 -14.16
C THR A 358 -8.59 -21.77 -13.70
N GLU A 359 -7.67 -22.61 -13.24
CA GLU A 359 -6.28 -22.24 -12.99
C GLU A 359 -5.40 -22.69 -14.16
N VAL A 360 -4.53 -21.82 -14.64
CA VAL A 360 -3.49 -22.14 -15.63
C VAL A 360 -2.13 -21.96 -14.95
N HIS A 361 -1.55 -23.08 -14.51
CA HIS A 361 -0.28 -23.17 -13.78
C HIS A 361 0.90 -23.06 -14.76
N HIS A 362 1.78 -22.08 -14.52
CA HIS A 362 2.99 -21.83 -15.28
C HIS A 362 4.24 -21.99 -14.40
N ASP A 363 5.11 -22.95 -14.75
CA ASP A 363 6.37 -23.26 -14.05
C ASP A 363 7.55 -22.70 -14.87
N ILE A 364 7.92 -21.44 -14.64
CA ILE A 364 8.80 -20.66 -15.51
C ILE A 364 10.27 -20.81 -15.05
N LYS A 365 11.20 -20.58 -15.97
CA LYS A 365 12.64 -20.61 -15.69
C LYS A 365 13.05 -19.49 -14.72
N HIS A 366 14.14 -19.72 -13.98
CA HIS A 366 14.75 -18.78 -13.01
C HIS A 366 13.88 -18.55 -11.77
N ASP A 367 13.42 -19.67 -11.18
CA ASP A 367 12.72 -19.70 -9.89
C ASP A 367 11.51 -18.76 -9.87
N LEU A 368 10.73 -18.87 -10.95
CA LEU A 368 9.66 -17.96 -11.31
C LEU A 368 8.43 -18.80 -11.68
N SER A 369 7.25 -18.41 -11.23
CA SER A 369 6.02 -19.09 -11.62
C SER A 369 4.82 -18.15 -11.56
N GLN A 370 3.75 -18.51 -12.26
CA GLN A 370 2.46 -17.86 -12.07
C GLN A 370 1.31 -18.87 -12.18
N VAL A 371 0.18 -18.51 -11.59
CA VAL A 371 -1.10 -19.18 -11.79
C VAL A 371 -2.07 -18.12 -12.30
N ILE A 372 -2.56 -18.32 -13.52
CA ILE A 372 -3.62 -17.47 -14.08
C ILE A 372 -4.94 -18.07 -13.59
N ARG A 373 -5.68 -17.34 -12.77
CA ARG A 373 -6.93 -17.74 -12.12
C ARG A 373 -8.09 -17.00 -12.76
N ILE A 374 -9.07 -17.74 -13.26
CA ILE A 374 -10.31 -17.21 -13.81
C ILE A 374 -11.47 -17.81 -13.03
N ASP A 375 -12.08 -17.01 -12.16
CA ASP A 375 -13.38 -17.33 -11.58
C ASP A 375 -14.47 -17.04 -12.61
N HIS A 376 -15.27 -18.04 -12.98
CA HIS A 376 -16.30 -17.96 -14.01
C HIS A 376 -17.45 -17.00 -13.64
N ARG A 377 -17.48 -16.51 -12.39
CA ARG A 377 -18.42 -15.50 -11.87
C ARG A 377 -17.82 -14.08 -11.85
N SER A 378 -16.55 -13.91 -12.15
CA SER A 378 -15.82 -12.62 -12.07
C SER A 378 -15.22 -12.23 -13.42
N ASP A 379 -15.25 -10.94 -13.74
CA ASP A 379 -14.54 -10.38 -14.90
C ASP A 379 -13.11 -9.90 -14.56
N ALA A 380 -12.67 -10.10 -13.32
CA ALA A 380 -11.27 -9.95 -12.93
C ALA A 380 -10.50 -11.26 -13.12
N ILE A 381 -9.31 -11.19 -13.74
CA ILE A 381 -8.41 -12.32 -13.91
C ILE A 381 -7.27 -12.19 -12.90
N GLU A 382 -7.12 -13.16 -12.02
CA GLU A 382 -6.07 -13.18 -10.98
C GLU A 382 -4.77 -13.78 -11.53
N PHE A 383 -3.64 -13.21 -11.12
CA PHE A 383 -2.28 -13.67 -11.41
C PHE A 383 -1.51 -13.78 -10.09
N ASP A 384 -1.63 -14.93 -9.44
CA ASP A 384 -0.77 -15.30 -8.32
C ASP A 384 0.60 -15.66 -8.89
N TYR A 385 1.67 -14.97 -8.48
CA TYR A 385 3.04 -15.22 -8.96
C TYR A 385 3.99 -15.55 -7.81
N THR A 386 5.01 -16.36 -8.11
CA THR A 386 6.19 -16.55 -7.25
C THR A 386 7.42 -16.05 -8.00
N CYS A 387 8.28 -15.28 -7.32
CA CYS A 387 9.51 -14.75 -7.91
C CYS A 387 10.68 -14.91 -6.93
N GLY A 388 11.69 -15.67 -7.35
CA GLY A 388 12.95 -15.87 -6.65
C GLY A 388 13.14 -17.28 -6.08
N PRO A 389 14.36 -17.66 -5.67
CA PRO A 389 15.57 -16.83 -5.55
C PRO A 389 16.06 -16.20 -6.85
N ILE A 390 16.19 -14.87 -6.90
CA ILE A 390 16.76 -14.18 -8.08
C ILE A 390 18.25 -14.56 -8.19
N SER A 391 18.60 -15.34 -9.21
CA SER A 391 19.98 -15.78 -9.42
C SER A 391 20.90 -14.63 -9.87
N VAL A 392 22.03 -14.49 -9.18
CA VAL A 392 23.09 -13.50 -9.41
C VAL A 392 24.45 -14.15 -9.73
N ALA A 393 24.44 -15.44 -10.09
CA ALA A 393 25.65 -16.23 -10.38
C ALA A 393 26.41 -15.78 -11.66
N ASP A 394 25.78 -14.93 -12.48
CA ASP A 394 26.36 -14.24 -13.62
C ASP A 394 27.04 -12.90 -13.25
N MET A 395 27.08 -12.56 -11.95
CA MET A 395 27.56 -11.29 -11.39
C MET A 395 26.72 -10.06 -11.79
N TRP A 396 25.45 -10.24 -12.17
CA TRP A 396 24.53 -9.13 -12.46
C TRP A 396 23.34 -9.09 -11.51
N GLY A 397 23.17 -7.94 -10.86
CA GLY A 397 21.92 -7.61 -10.18
C GLY A 397 20.76 -7.50 -11.17
N LYS A 398 19.56 -7.92 -10.75
CA LYS A 398 18.36 -8.01 -11.58
C LYS A 398 17.15 -7.45 -10.87
N GLU A 399 16.37 -6.70 -11.62
CA GLU A 399 15.19 -5.97 -11.16
C GLU A 399 14.04 -6.46 -12.03
N VAL A 400 13.31 -7.46 -11.51
CA VAL A 400 12.36 -8.31 -12.24
C VAL A 400 11.02 -7.59 -12.35
N VAL A 401 10.43 -7.63 -13.54
CA VAL A 401 9.21 -6.92 -13.90
C VAL A 401 8.15 -7.88 -14.46
N PHE A 402 6.90 -7.63 -14.11
CA PHE A 402 5.70 -8.23 -14.69
C PHE A 402 5.13 -7.24 -15.71
N ARG A 403 5.05 -7.63 -17.00
CA ARG A 403 4.74 -6.73 -18.12
C ARG A 403 3.56 -7.24 -18.93
N TRP A 404 2.64 -6.32 -19.25
CA TRP A 404 1.60 -6.50 -20.27
C TRP A 404 1.91 -5.67 -21.50
N GLN A 405 1.82 -6.25 -22.68
CA GLN A 405 1.76 -5.53 -23.95
C GLN A 405 0.40 -5.75 -24.60
N THR A 406 -0.28 -4.69 -25.03
CA THR A 406 -1.59 -4.75 -25.71
C THR A 406 -1.60 -4.01 -27.05
N ASN A 407 -2.73 -4.09 -27.76
CA ASN A 407 -3.05 -3.31 -28.95
C ASN A 407 -3.74 -1.94 -28.66
N LEU A 408 -3.88 -1.52 -27.39
CA LEU A 408 -4.56 -0.29 -27.01
C LEU A 408 -3.74 0.97 -27.33
N THR A 409 -4.38 2.01 -27.89
CA THR A 409 -3.75 3.29 -28.23
C THR A 409 -3.85 4.28 -27.07
N THR A 410 -2.75 4.45 -26.32
CA THR A 410 -2.75 5.18 -25.04
C THR A 410 -2.24 6.62 -25.13
N GLY A 411 -1.61 6.99 -26.25
CA GLY A 411 -0.98 8.28 -26.48
C GLY A 411 0.18 8.56 -25.50
N GLY A 412 0.89 7.52 -25.05
CA GLY A 412 1.91 7.61 -23.99
C GLY A 412 1.39 8.07 -22.62
N LYS A 413 0.08 7.94 -22.36
CA LYS A 413 -0.54 8.17 -21.04
C LYS A 413 -0.71 6.85 -20.29
N PHE A 414 -0.65 6.93 -18.97
CA PHE A 414 -1.10 5.89 -18.06
C PHE A 414 -1.56 6.54 -16.75
N TYR A 415 -2.17 5.77 -15.87
CA TYR A 415 -2.76 6.25 -14.62
C TYR A 415 -2.29 5.33 -13.50
N THR A 416 -1.86 5.88 -12.37
CA THR A 416 -1.58 5.10 -11.15
C THR A 416 -2.50 5.59 -10.05
N ASP A 417 -2.64 4.83 -8.97
CA ASP A 417 -3.14 5.38 -7.71
C ASP A 417 -2.11 6.33 -7.03
N SER A 418 -2.39 6.69 -5.78
CA SER A 418 -1.52 7.42 -4.86
C SER A 418 -1.87 7.02 -3.43
N ASN A 419 -1.06 6.18 -2.77
CA ASN A 419 -1.23 5.69 -1.38
C ASN A 419 -2.48 4.83 -1.13
N GLY A 420 -3.03 4.18 -2.16
CA GLY A 420 -4.37 3.60 -2.13
C GLY A 420 -5.35 4.36 -3.03
N ARG A 421 -5.13 5.68 -3.16
CA ARG A 421 -6.24 6.65 -3.18
C ARG A 421 -6.56 7.27 -4.53
N GLN A 422 -5.82 8.29 -4.94
CA GLN A 422 -6.20 9.08 -6.12
C GLN A 422 -5.64 8.56 -7.43
N THR A 423 -6.49 8.51 -8.46
CA THR A 423 -6.09 8.19 -9.84
C THR A 423 -5.28 9.34 -10.47
N MET A 424 -3.96 9.25 -10.36
CA MET A 424 -2.97 10.19 -10.89
C MET A 424 -2.65 9.91 -12.36
N ARG A 425 -3.11 10.79 -13.28
CA ARG A 425 -2.73 10.71 -14.71
C ARG A 425 -1.26 11.03 -14.90
N ARG A 426 -0.48 10.03 -15.29
CA ARG A 426 0.92 10.13 -15.72
C ARG A 426 1.01 10.31 -17.25
N ARG A 427 2.11 10.88 -17.73
CA ARG A 427 2.49 10.90 -19.16
C ARG A 427 3.98 10.64 -19.28
N ARG A 428 4.34 9.70 -20.14
CA ARG A 428 5.74 9.32 -20.42
C ARG A 428 6.56 10.52 -20.89
N ASN A 429 7.78 10.66 -20.36
CA ASN A 429 8.75 11.72 -20.66
C ASN A 429 8.19 13.14 -20.48
N TYR A 430 7.36 13.35 -19.46
CA TYR A 430 6.74 14.65 -19.18
C TYR A 430 6.69 14.97 -17.68
N ARG A 431 6.68 16.27 -17.37
CA ARG A 431 6.43 16.86 -16.06
C ARG A 431 5.53 18.09 -16.25
N PRO A 432 4.52 18.32 -15.40
CA PRO A 432 3.58 19.42 -15.60
C PRO A 432 4.15 20.79 -15.23
N THR A 433 5.18 20.85 -14.37
CA THR A 433 5.77 22.09 -13.87
C THR A 433 7.01 22.55 -14.63
N TYR A 434 7.75 21.66 -15.31
CA TYR A 434 9.01 22.01 -16.01
C TYR A 434 9.25 21.21 -17.30
N ASN A 435 10.10 21.76 -18.17
CA ASN A 435 10.58 21.09 -19.38
C ASN A 435 11.64 20.05 -19.01
N LEU A 436 11.22 18.80 -18.81
CA LEU A 436 12.09 17.67 -18.45
C LEU A 436 13.19 17.42 -19.48
N THR A 437 14.46 17.41 -19.04
CA THR A 437 15.57 16.87 -19.83
C THR A 437 15.69 15.36 -19.57
N ILE A 438 15.49 14.53 -20.61
CA ILE A 438 15.47 13.08 -20.44
C ILE A 438 16.90 12.54 -20.29
N THR A 439 17.28 12.19 -19.05
CA THR A 439 18.56 11.56 -18.72
C THR A 439 18.44 10.09 -18.32
N GLN A 440 17.24 9.65 -17.94
CA GLN A 440 16.89 8.27 -17.55
C GLN A 440 15.47 7.94 -18.05
N PRO A 441 15.32 7.38 -19.28
CA PRO A 441 14.00 7.24 -19.91
C PRO A 441 13.16 6.09 -19.33
N VAL A 442 13.76 5.09 -18.68
CA VAL A 442 13.01 4.04 -17.93
C VAL A 442 12.61 4.56 -16.55
N SER A 443 13.58 4.69 -15.63
CA SER A 443 13.30 5.00 -14.22
C SER A 443 12.70 6.40 -14.00
N GLY A 444 12.97 7.36 -14.89
CA GLY A 444 12.30 8.68 -14.89
C GLY A 444 10.79 8.63 -15.22
N ASN A 445 10.27 7.47 -15.60
CA ASN A 445 8.85 7.20 -15.83
C ASN A 445 8.25 6.14 -14.89
N TYR A 446 9.02 5.63 -13.94
CA TYR A 446 8.48 4.81 -12.86
C TYR A 446 7.79 5.70 -11.81
N TYR A 447 6.69 5.20 -11.25
CA TYR A 447 5.94 5.82 -10.17
C TYR A 447 5.56 4.76 -9.13
N PRO A 448 5.33 5.14 -7.85
CA PRO A 448 4.67 4.26 -6.90
C PRO A 448 3.30 3.85 -7.43
N VAL A 449 2.99 2.57 -7.26
CA VAL A 449 1.68 1.96 -7.47
C VAL A 449 1.38 1.18 -6.19
N THR A 450 0.42 1.66 -5.41
CA THR A 450 0.05 1.10 -4.11
C THR A 450 -1.23 0.28 -4.17
N ASN A 451 -2.01 0.39 -5.25
CA ASN A 451 -3.34 -0.22 -5.38
C ASN A 451 -3.72 -0.54 -6.85
N TRP A 452 -3.46 0.36 -7.82
CA TRP A 452 -3.63 0.06 -9.26
C TRP A 452 -2.82 0.93 -10.23
N ILE A 453 -2.53 0.34 -11.39
CA ILE A 453 -2.07 1.03 -12.60
C ILE A 453 -2.99 0.69 -13.79
N ALA A 454 -3.28 1.68 -14.63
CA ALA A 454 -4.21 1.55 -15.75
C ALA A 454 -3.74 2.28 -17.02
N ILE A 455 -4.17 1.77 -18.17
CA ILE A 455 -4.07 2.42 -19.48
C ILE A 455 -5.44 2.58 -20.11
N ARG A 456 -5.64 3.66 -20.87
CA ARG A 456 -6.90 3.97 -21.55
C ARG A 456 -6.68 4.13 -23.04
N ASP A 457 -7.55 3.50 -23.83
CA ASP A 457 -7.76 3.88 -25.22
C ASP A 457 -9.02 4.76 -25.27
N GLU A 458 -8.79 6.07 -25.37
CA GLU A 458 -9.84 7.09 -25.34
C GLU A 458 -10.71 7.06 -26.60
N ALA A 459 -10.20 6.51 -27.72
CA ALA A 459 -10.91 6.43 -29.00
C ALA A 459 -11.75 5.15 -29.09
N ALA A 460 -11.24 4.03 -28.57
CA ALA A 460 -12.00 2.80 -28.39
C ALA A 460 -12.96 2.87 -27.18
N GLY A 461 -12.78 3.82 -26.26
CA GLY A 461 -13.57 3.92 -25.04
C GLY A 461 -13.31 2.76 -24.07
N LEU A 462 -12.05 2.31 -23.96
CA LEU A 462 -11.64 1.18 -23.12
C LEU A 462 -10.60 1.58 -22.07
N GLN A 463 -10.60 0.90 -20.93
CA GLN A 463 -9.52 0.90 -19.92
C GLN A 463 -9.10 -0.54 -19.63
N LEU A 464 -7.80 -0.78 -19.58
CA LEU A 464 -7.21 -1.95 -18.92
C LEU A 464 -6.62 -1.48 -17.58
N THR A 465 -7.00 -2.14 -16.49
CA THR A 465 -6.49 -1.89 -15.14
C THR A 465 -5.78 -3.15 -14.64
N MET A 466 -4.66 -2.97 -13.94
CA MET A 466 -4.07 -4.02 -13.12
C MET A 466 -3.93 -3.50 -11.68
N LEU A 467 -4.50 -4.25 -10.74
CA LEU A 467 -4.46 -4.00 -9.30
C LEU A 467 -3.42 -4.90 -8.65
N ASN A 468 -2.80 -4.45 -7.56
CA ASN A 468 -1.62 -5.08 -6.95
C ASN A 468 -1.71 -5.19 -5.42
N ASP A 469 -1.29 -6.33 -4.89
CA ASP A 469 -1.42 -6.70 -3.46
C ASP A 469 -0.43 -6.02 -2.49
N ARG A 470 0.45 -5.15 -3.00
CA ARG A 470 1.48 -4.42 -2.24
C ARG A 470 2.04 -3.24 -3.04
N ALA A 471 2.64 -2.28 -2.34
CA ALA A 471 3.39 -1.18 -2.95
C ALA A 471 4.50 -1.69 -3.89
N GLN A 472 4.49 -1.22 -5.14
CA GLN A 472 5.46 -1.55 -6.18
C GLN A 472 5.77 -0.34 -7.05
N GLY A 473 6.92 -0.35 -7.74
CA GLY A 473 7.21 0.62 -8.79
C GLY A 473 6.60 0.19 -10.12
N GLY A 474 5.85 1.06 -10.82
CA GLY A 474 5.20 0.73 -12.08
C GLY A 474 5.19 1.86 -13.13
N THR A 475 4.94 1.50 -14.39
CA THR A 475 5.00 2.44 -15.53
C THR A 475 4.20 1.99 -16.75
N GLY A 476 3.85 2.94 -17.62
CA GLY A 476 3.45 2.71 -19.02
C GLY A 476 4.57 3.11 -19.98
N PHE A 477 5.66 2.33 -20.02
CA PHE A 477 6.90 2.70 -20.73
C PHE A 477 6.78 2.65 -22.27
N ARG A 478 5.99 1.72 -22.82
CA ARG A 478 5.68 1.64 -24.26
C ARG A 478 4.19 1.90 -24.54
N GLU A 479 3.85 2.11 -25.80
CA GLU A 479 2.46 2.28 -26.21
C GLU A 479 1.68 0.98 -25.95
N GLY A 480 0.46 1.07 -25.40
CA GLY A 480 -0.32 -0.12 -25.03
C GLY A 480 0.28 -1.00 -23.92
N GLN A 481 1.30 -0.51 -23.18
CA GLN A 481 2.04 -1.30 -22.19
C GLN A 481 1.70 -0.89 -20.74
N ILE A 482 1.65 -1.88 -19.85
CA ILE A 482 1.74 -1.71 -18.39
C ILE A 482 2.89 -2.58 -17.88
N GLU A 483 3.61 -2.10 -16.87
CA GLU A 483 4.65 -2.82 -16.17
C GLU A 483 4.65 -2.49 -14.67
N LEU A 484 4.89 -3.49 -13.80
CA LEU A 484 5.37 -3.28 -12.43
C LEU A 484 6.62 -4.10 -12.17
N MET A 485 7.51 -3.56 -11.33
CA MET A 485 8.66 -4.25 -10.78
C MET A 485 8.24 -5.06 -9.55
N VAL A 486 8.31 -6.39 -9.69
CA VAL A 486 7.82 -7.34 -8.69
C VAL A 486 8.84 -7.69 -7.62
N HIS A 487 10.13 -7.75 -7.97
CA HIS A 487 11.21 -8.12 -7.06
C HIS A 487 12.57 -7.60 -7.55
N ARG A 488 13.52 -7.35 -6.64
CA ARG A 488 14.83 -6.77 -6.93
C ARG A 488 15.91 -7.52 -6.14
N ARG A 489 17.01 -7.87 -6.80
CA ARG A 489 18.23 -8.32 -6.13
C ARG A 489 19.46 -7.71 -6.78
N ILE A 490 20.18 -6.88 -6.03
CA ILE A 490 21.17 -5.94 -6.52
C ILE A 490 22.50 -6.21 -5.81
N LEU A 491 23.63 -6.04 -6.50
CA LEU A 491 24.98 -6.37 -5.99
C LEU A 491 25.78 -5.16 -5.50
N HIS A 492 25.18 -3.96 -5.51
CA HIS A 492 25.83 -2.70 -5.16
C HIS A 492 24.95 -1.86 -4.24
N ASP A 493 25.58 -1.13 -3.32
CA ASP A 493 24.99 0.01 -2.62
C ASP A 493 24.92 1.21 -3.58
N ASP A 494 23.83 1.96 -3.54
CA ASP A 494 23.68 3.18 -4.35
C ASP A 494 24.31 4.42 -3.70
N GLY A 495 24.92 4.29 -2.51
CA GLY A 495 25.61 5.40 -1.83
C GLY A 495 24.67 6.51 -1.36
N MET A 496 23.38 6.22 -1.16
CA MET A 496 22.42 7.14 -0.52
C MET A 496 22.45 7.07 1.01
N GLY A 497 23.11 6.06 1.59
CA GLY A 497 23.51 6.06 3.00
C GLY A 497 23.43 4.74 3.74
N VAL A 498 22.68 3.75 3.21
CA VAL A 498 22.52 2.42 3.83
C VAL A 498 23.81 1.60 3.80
N LYS A 499 24.68 1.77 2.78
CA LYS A 499 25.99 1.10 2.61
C LYS A 499 25.92 -0.42 2.37
N GLU A 500 24.72 -0.95 2.19
CA GLU A 500 24.46 -2.36 1.90
C GLU A 500 23.75 -2.51 0.55
N PRO A 501 24.11 -3.51 -0.26
CA PRO A 501 23.39 -3.83 -1.48
C PRO A 501 22.03 -4.46 -1.14
N LEU A 502 21.00 -4.22 -1.95
CA LEU A 502 19.68 -4.86 -1.81
C LEU A 502 19.77 -6.35 -2.22
N ASN A 503 20.33 -7.17 -1.35
CA ASN A 503 20.76 -8.54 -1.62
C ASN A 503 20.24 -9.51 -0.54
N GLU A 504 18.93 -9.49 -0.29
CA GLU A 504 18.29 -10.32 0.73
C GLU A 504 18.59 -11.82 0.52
N PRO A 505 19.16 -12.53 1.51
CA PRO A 505 19.72 -13.87 1.31
C PRO A 505 18.67 -14.99 1.26
N GLY A 506 17.42 -14.73 1.65
CA GLY A 506 16.42 -15.79 1.85
C GLY A 506 16.76 -16.72 3.01
N VAL A 507 16.01 -17.81 3.15
CA VAL A 507 16.20 -18.78 4.26
C VAL A 507 17.46 -19.64 4.09
N ASP A 508 17.94 -19.84 2.86
CA ASP A 508 19.03 -20.76 2.53
C ASP A 508 20.31 -20.08 2.01
N GLY A 509 20.35 -18.76 1.99
CA GLY A 509 21.47 -17.96 1.45
C GLY A 509 21.45 -17.72 -0.06
N ASN A 510 20.58 -18.41 -0.82
CA ASN A 510 20.58 -18.33 -2.28
C ASN A 510 19.75 -17.17 -2.84
N GLY A 511 19.06 -16.39 -1.99
CA GLY A 511 18.26 -15.23 -2.34
C GLY A 511 16.83 -15.34 -1.82
N LEU A 512 16.20 -14.23 -1.43
CA LEU A 512 14.80 -14.24 -1.02
C LEU A 512 13.87 -14.60 -2.19
N ALA A 513 12.97 -15.56 -1.99
CA ALA A 513 11.80 -15.79 -2.82
C ALA A 513 10.57 -15.06 -2.26
N ILE A 514 9.72 -14.51 -3.12
CA ILE A 514 8.44 -13.89 -2.75
C ILE A 514 7.26 -14.52 -3.51
N ARG A 515 6.05 -14.48 -2.91
CA ARG A 515 4.76 -14.64 -3.61
C ARG A 515 4.04 -13.30 -3.61
N GLY A 516 3.35 -12.96 -4.69
CA GLY A 516 2.45 -11.82 -4.79
C GLY A 516 1.31 -12.05 -5.78
N ARG A 517 0.39 -11.09 -5.86
CA ARG A 517 -0.85 -11.20 -6.63
C ARG A 517 -1.13 -9.92 -7.42
N PHE A 518 -1.60 -10.10 -8.66
CA PHE A 518 -2.27 -9.07 -9.43
C PHE A 518 -3.70 -9.47 -9.81
N TRP A 519 -4.60 -8.51 -9.92
CA TRP A 519 -5.90 -8.68 -10.60
C TRP A 519 -5.91 -7.81 -11.87
N LEU A 520 -6.23 -8.41 -13.01
CA LEU A 520 -6.37 -7.72 -14.29
C LEU A 520 -7.85 -7.54 -14.63
N GLN A 521 -8.24 -6.33 -15.03
CA GLN A 521 -9.59 -6.00 -15.48
C GLN A 521 -9.55 -5.25 -16.82
N LEU A 522 -10.44 -5.63 -17.74
CA LEU A 522 -10.76 -4.87 -18.94
C LEU A 522 -12.18 -4.30 -18.81
N ALA A 523 -12.37 -3.02 -19.13
CA ALA A 523 -13.66 -2.35 -18.99
C ALA A 523 -13.87 -1.25 -20.04
N THR A 524 -15.13 -0.82 -20.20
CA THR A 524 -15.44 0.42 -20.93
C THR A 524 -15.12 1.64 -20.08
N LEU A 525 -14.80 2.80 -20.66
CA LEU A 525 -14.57 4.03 -19.87
C LEU A 525 -15.79 4.48 -19.03
N ALA A 526 -16.99 3.97 -19.31
CA ALA A 526 -18.19 4.26 -18.52
C ALA A 526 -18.27 3.43 -17.23
N SER A 527 -17.77 2.18 -17.24
CA SER A 527 -17.80 1.26 -16.10
C SER A 527 -16.45 1.07 -15.41
N ALA A 528 -15.35 1.44 -16.08
CA ALA A 528 -13.99 1.18 -15.61
C ALA A 528 -13.70 1.79 -14.24
N THR A 529 -14.21 3.00 -13.94
CA THR A 529 -14.08 3.59 -12.60
C THR A 529 -14.66 2.67 -11.54
N GLU A 530 -15.94 2.33 -11.67
CA GLU A 530 -16.66 1.54 -10.68
C GLU A 530 -16.04 0.17 -10.50
N LEU A 531 -15.60 -0.46 -11.59
CA LEU A 531 -14.98 -1.79 -11.54
C LEU A 531 -13.58 -1.80 -10.91
N HIS A 532 -12.74 -0.77 -11.07
CA HIS A 532 -11.40 -0.74 -10.44
C HIS A 532 -11.41 -0.11 -9.04
N ARG A 533 -12.33 0.83 -8.79
CA ARG A 533 -12.66 1.28 -7.44
C ARG A 533 -13.13 0.08 -6.64
N GLU A 534 -14.24 -0.53 -7.05
CA GLU A 534 -14.69 -1.86 -6.57
C GLU A 534 -13.85 -3.05 -7.10
N ALA A 535 -12.52 -2.89 -7.18
CA ALA A 535 -11.58 -4.02 -7.16
C ALA A 535 -10.40 -3.83 -6.19
N ALA A 536 -10.22 -2.63 -5.62
CA ALA A 536 -9.08 -2.30 -4.79
C ALA A 536 -9.13 -2.96 -3.38
N ASN A 537 -10.30 -3.01 -2.70
CA ASN A 537 -10.36 -3.40 -1.28
C ASN A 537 -11.41 -4.47 -0.96
N ARG A 538 -11.48 -5.49 -1.82
CA ARG A 538 -11.26 -6.85 -1.32
C ARG A 538 -9.77 -7.14 -1.36
N LEU A 539 -9.03 -6.76 -2.41
CA LEU A 539 -7.60 -7.05 -2.51
C LEU A 539 -6.78 -6.46 -1.33
N MET A 540 -7.03 -5.22 -0.93
CA MET A 540 -6.39 -4.59 0.24
C MET A 540 -7.07 -4.89 1.58
N MET A 541 -8.39 -5.13 1.59
CA MET A 541 -9.19 -5.39 2.80
C MET A 541 -9.84 -6.78 2.74
N GLU A 542 -9.01 -7.81 2.49
CA GLU A 542 -9.48 -9.20 2.40
C GLU A 542 -10.15 -9.64 3.73
N PRO A 543 -11.25 -10.42 3.70
CA PRO A 543 -11.90 -10.89 4.91
C PRO A 543 -10.94 -11.68 5.82
N VAL A 544 -10.71 -11.17 7.03
CA VAL A 544 -9.76 -11.75 7.99
C VAL A 544 -10.22 -13.16 8.40
N MET A 545 -9.52 -14.18 7.88
CA MET A 545 -9.81 -15.58 8.17
C MET A 545 -9.30 -15.99 9.56
N THR A 546 -10.19 -16.54 10.38
CA THR A 546 -9.87 -17.09 11.71
C THR A 546 -10.29 -18.55 11.82
N PHE A 547 -9.40 -19.42 12.30
CA PHE A 547 -9.65 -20.87 12.39
C PHE A 547 -9.74 -21.33 13.85
N ARG A 548 -10.82 -22.06 14.19
CA ARG A 548 -10.99 -22.78 15.46
C ARG A 548 -11.34 -24.24 15.18
N ARG A 549 -10.72 -25.18 15.89
CA ARG A 549 -11.22 -26.57 15.93
C ARG A 549 -12.50 -26.63 16.76
N VAL A 550 -13.59 -27.03 16.10
CA VAL A 550 -14.89 -27.33 16.71
C VAL A 550 -14.95 -28.84 16.96
N ALA A 551 -15.50 -29.26 18.10
CA ALA A 551 -15.77 -30.66 18.45
C ALA A 551 -17.28 -30.98 18.45
N GLU A 552 -18.09 -29.93 18.50
CA GLU A 552 -19.53 -29.91 18.39
C GLU A 552 -20.00 -30.25 16.95
N GLU A 553 -21.15 -30.91 16.78
CA GLU A 553 -21.74 -31.09 15.45
C GLU A 553 -22.17 -29.74 14.85
N PRO A 554 -22.03 -29.50 13.51
CA PRO A 554 -22.29 -28.19 12.91
C PRO A 554 -23.70 -27.65 13.20
N THR A 555 -24.71 -28.52 13.21
CA THR A 555 -26.10 -28.18 13.51
C THR A 555 -26.32 -27.74 14.96
N TYR A 556 -25.52 -28.27 15.90
CA TYR A 556 -25.50 -27.80 17.29
C TYR A 556 -24.74 -26.47 17.39
N TYR A 557 -23.59 -26.35 16.72
CA TYR A 557 -22.81 -25.12 16.73
C TYR A 557 -23.61 -23.92 16.19
N HIS A 558 -24.28 -24.06 15.04
CA HIS A 558 -25.16 -23.03 14.47
C HIS A 558 -26.40 -22.71 15.33
N LYS A 559 -26.80 -23.61 16.24
CA LYS A 559 -27.94 -23.40 17.16
C LYS A 559 -27.54 -22.66 18.43
N GLU A 560 -26.38 -22.99 19.01
CA GLU A 560 -25.92 -22.41 20.28
C GLU A 560 -24.98 -21.19 20.11
N HIS A 561 -24.45 -20.94 18.91
CA HIS A 561 -23.54 -19.82 18.63
C HIS A 561 -24.08 -18.90 17.52
N ARG A 562 -23.86 -17.59 17.64
CA ARG A 562 -24.15 -16.61 16.58
C ARG A 562 -23.13 -16.75 15.45
N THR A 563 -23.43 -17.55 14.42
CA THR A 563 -22.53 -17.83 13.28
C THR A 563 -22.65 -16.85 12.11
N ASN A 564 -23.53 -15.87 12.20
CA ASN A 564 -23.61 -14.74 11.28
C ASN A 564 -23.91 -13.48 12.12
N TYR A 565 -23.15 -12.42 11.88
CA TYR A 565 -23.21 -11.17 12.61
C TYR A 565 -22.93 -10.01 11.65
N SER A 566 -23.74 -8.95 11.73
CA SER A 566 -23.37 -7.61 11.28
C SER A 566 -23.61 -6.64 12.43
N ALA A 567 -22.71 -5.68 12.62
CA ALA A 567 -22.89 -4.58 13.55
C ALA A 567 -23.85 -3.50 13.01
N LEU A 568 -24.18 -3.51 11.72
CA LEU A 568 -24.94 -2.45 11.04
C LEU A 568 -26.38 -2.87 10.75
N TYR A 569 -27.36 -1.97 10.94
CA TYR A 569 -28.75 -2.28 10.58
C TYR A 569 -28.91 -2.55 9.08
N SER A 570 -28.28 -1.74 8.24
CA SER A 570 -28.10 -1.96 6.80
C SER A 570 -26.63 -1.81 6.40
N PRO A 571 -26.18 -2.34 5.24
CA PRO A 571 -24.91 -1.93 4.65
C PRO A 571 -24.82 -0.40 4.48
N LEU A 572 -23.60 0.11 4.41
CA LEU A 572 -23.34 1.49 4.01
C LEU A 572 -23.69 1.69 2.52
N PRO A 573 -23.99 2.93 2.08
CA PRO A 573 -24.16 3.23 0.65
C PRO A 573 -22.96 2.79 -0.18
N ARG A 574 -23.17 2.37 -1.44
CA ARG A 574 -22.11 1.87 -2.34
C ARG A 574 -20.96 2.85 -2.54
N ASN A 575 -21.15 4.15 -2.29
CA ASN A 575 -20.13 5.20 -2.36
C ASN A 575 -19.50 5.59 -1.01
N ILE A 576 -19.75 4.86 0.07
CA ILE A 576 -19.18 5.12 1.41
C ILE A 576 -18.38 3.94 1.93
N HIS A 577 -17.11 4.18 2.32
CA HIS A 577 -16.29 3.22 3.06
C HIS A 577 -16.25 3.55 4.56
N LEU A 578 -15.89 2.57 5.39
CA LEU A 578 -15.73 2.68 6.84
C LEU A 578 -14.24 2.52 7.17
N LEU A 579 -13.53 3.64 7.29
CA LEU A 579 -12.09 3.66 7.55
C LEU A 579 -11.72 3.30 8.98
N THR A 580 -12.60 3.60 9.95
CA THR A 580 -12.30 3.33 11.36
C THR A 580 -13.58 3.19 12.17
N LEU A 581 -13.58 2.20 13.07
CA LEU A 581 -14.46 2.11 14.22
C LEU A 581 -13.65 1.63 15.43
N GLU A 582 -13.07 2.55 16.20
CA GLU A 582 -12.24 2.23 17.38
C GLU A 582 -12.98 2.56 18.68
N GLN A 583 -12.84 1.71 19.71
CA GLN A 583 -13.27 2.08 21.07
C GLN A 583 -12.21 2.95 21.76
N TRP A 584 -12.37 4.26 21.64
CA TRP A 584 -11.46 5.24 22.24
C TRP A 584 -11.57 5.28 23.77
N ALA A 585 -12.80 5.15 24.30
CA ALA A 585 -13.07 5.06 25.74
C ALA A 585 -14.34 4.23 26.04
N ASN A 586 -14.63 4.00 27.33
CA ASN A 586 -15.74 3.16 27.84
C ASN A 586 -17.12 3.45 27.18
N ARG A 587 -17.37 4.67 26.70
CA ARG A 587 -18.57 5.06 25.93
C ARG A 587 -18.28 5.99 24.75
N THR A 588 -17.04 6.03 24.27
CA THR A 588 -16.62 6.92 23.17
C THR A 588 -16.03 6.06 22.06
N LEU A 589 -16.55 6.23 20.85
CA LEU A 589 -16.06 5.56 19.65
C LEU A 589 -15.49 6.60 18.70
N LEU A 590 -14.38 6.27 18.04
CA LEU A 590 -13.85 7.01 16.91
C LEU A 590 -14.41 6.37 15.63
N LEU A 591 -15.21 7.13 14.90
CA LEU A 591 -15.83 6.73 13.63
C LEU A 591 -15.25 7.57 12.49
N ARG A 592 -14.73 6.90 11.45
CA ARG A 592 -14.33 7.55 10.20
C ARG A 592 -15.08 6.91 9.04
N LEU A 593 -15.91 7.69 8.37
CA LEU A 593 -16.57 7.35 7.11
C LEU A 593 -15.95 8.21 6.00
N GLU A 594 -15.76 7.66 4.82
CA GLU A 594 -15.29 8.43 3.65
C GLU A 594 -16.23 8.28 2.45
N HIS A 595 -16.13 9.23 1.52
CA HIS A 595 -16.64 9.08 0.17
C HIS A 595 -15.46 8.82 -0.77
N PHE A 596 -15.32 7.57 -1.20
CA PHE A 596 -14.12 7.09 -1.86
C PHE A 596 -14.04 7.60 -3.31
N TYR A 597 -15.03 7.33 -4.16
CA TYR A 597 -15.12 7.87 -5.53
C TYR A 597 -14.79 9.37 -5.63
N GLN A 598 -13.90 9.74 -6.55
CA GLN A 598 -13.56 11.15 -6.80
C GLN A 598 -14.72 11.91 -7.46
N TRP A 599 -14.62 13.25 -7.51
CA TRP A 599 -15.59 14.10 -8.22
C TRP A 599 -15.68 13.73 -9.71
N ASN A 600 -16.92 13.48 -10.19
CA ASN A 600 -17.22 13.13 -11.58
C ASN A 600 -16.41 11.91 -12.12
N GLU A 601 -16.13 10.93 -11.25
CA GLU A 601 -15.42 9.69 -11.61
C GLU A 601 -16.39 8.56 -12.01
N SER A 602 -17.54 8.46 -11.34
CA SER A 602 -18.76 7.74 -11.76
C SER A 602 -19.90 8.74 -12.00
N ARG A 603 -20.87 8.38 -12.86
CA ARG A 603 -22.08 9.21 -13.08
C ARG A 603 -23.15 9.03 -12.01
N GLU A 604 -23.10 7.91 -11.28
CA GLU A 604 -24.10 7.52 -10.29
C GLU A 604 -23.54 7.67 -8.88
N TRP A 605 -22.29 7.22 -8.67
CA TRP A 605 -21.71 7.06 -7.33
C TRP A 605 -20.80 8.22 -6.90
N SER A 606 -20.40 9.12 -7.81
CA SER A 606 -19.76 10.40 -7.45
C SER A 606 -20.79 11.48 -7.06
N THR A 607 -21.78 11.12 -6.23
CA THR A 607 -22.91 12.00 -5.87
C THR A 607 -23.07 12.15 -4.35
N PRO A 608 -23.51 13.33 -3.84
CA PRO A 608 -23.67 13.54 -2.40
C PRO A 608 -24.67 12.55 -1.78
N VAL A 609 -24.25 11.92 -0.68
CA VAL A 609 -24.98 10.88 0.03
C VAL A 609 -25.09 11.21 1.52
N ARG A 610 -26.08 10.62 2.21
CA ARG A 610 -26.27 10.78 3.66
C ARG A 610 -26.20 9.43 4.36
N VAL A 611 -25.55 9.39 5.52
CA VAL A 611 -25.54 8.25 6.43
C VAL A 611 -26.20 8.67 7.76
N GLU A 612 -27.29 8.01 8.15
CA GLU A 612 -28.05 8.34 9.37
C GLU A 612 -27.45 7.60 10.57
N LEU A 613 -26.45 8.21 11.23
CA LEU A 613 -25.63 7.58 12.28
C LEU A 613 -26.41 7.03 13.48
N ARG A 614 -27.56 7.63 13.81
CA ARG A 614 -28.39 7.27 14.97
C ARG A 614 -28.81 5.79 14.96
N ASP A 615 -29.23 5.33 13.80
CA ASP A 615 -29.79 4.00 13.56
C ASP A 615 -28.85 3.18 12.65
N LEU A 616 -27.56 3.50 12.66
CA LEU A 616 -26.53 2.79 11.89
C LEU A 616 -26.11 1.48 12.57
N PHE A 617 -25.91 1.49 13.89
CA PHE A 617 -25.32 0.36 14.65
C PHE A 617 -26.36 -0.40 15.48
N ARG A 618 -26.31 -1.74 15.47
CA ARG A 618 -27.27 -2.61 16.18
C ARG A 618 -27.04 -2.71 17.68
N GLU A 619 -25.78 -2.77 18.10
CA GLU A 619 -25.40 -3.13 19.48
C GLU A 619 -25.31 -1.89 20.41
N PHE A 620 -25.39 -0.67 19.88
CA PHE A 620 -25.41 0.59 20.64
C PHE A 620 -26.15 1.71 19.89
N VAL A 621 -26.72 2.66 20.64
CA VAL A 621 -27.36 3.87 20.10
C VAL A 621 -26.36 5.03 20.15
N VAL A 622 -26.25 5.79 19.05
CA VAL A 622 -25.46 7.03 19.02
C VAL A 622 -26.28 8.15 19.69
N TYR A 623 -25.83 8.63 20.85
CA TYR A 623 -26.51 9.67 21.64
C TYR A 623 -26.09 11.10 21.29
N ASP A 624 -24.83 11.28 20.89
CA ASP A 624 -24.19 12.56 20.58
C ASP A 624 -23.09 12.31 19.54
N VAL A 625 -22.73 13.33 18.76
CA VAL A 625 -21.69 13.26 17.73
C VAL A 625 -20.87 14.55 17.74
N LEU A 626 -19.59 14.42 18.04
CA LEU A 626 -18.61 15.50 17.88
C LEU A 626 -17.80 15.23 16.61
N GLU A 627 -17.92 16.10 15.62
CA GLU A 627 -17.00 16.12 14.48
C GLU A 627 -15.63 16.64 14.94
N THR A 628 -14.58 15.93 14.53
CA THR A 628 -13.19 16.15 14.95
C THR A 628 -12.28 16.32 13.73
N THR A 629 -11.00 16.60 13.96
CA THR A 629 -9.98 16.32 12.93
C THR A 629 -9.89 14.81 12.69
N LEU A 630 -9.32 14.39 11.56
CA LEU A 630 -9.13 12.98 11.22
C LEU A 630 -8.25 12.26 12.25
N SER A 631 -7.36 12.98 12.94
CA SER A 631 -6.54 12.53 14.07
C SER A 631 -7.32 12.24 15.37
N ALA A 632 -8.57 12.74 15.46
CA ALA A 632 -9.46 12.78 16.63
C ALA A 632 -9.11 13.83 17.71
#